data_AF-A0A830C470-F1
#
_entry.id   AF-A0A830C470-F1
#
_cell.length_a   1.000
_cell.length_b   1.000
_cell.length_c   1.000
_cell.angle_alpha   90.00
_cell.angle_beta   90.00
_cell.angle_gamma   90.00
#
_symmetry.space_group_name_H-M   'P 1'
#
loop_
_entity.id
_entity.type
_entity.pdbx_description
1 polymer ?
#
loop_
_entity_poly.entity_id
_entity_poly.type
_entity_poly.pdbx_seq_one_letter_code
_entity_poly.pdbx_strand_id
1 'polypeptide(L)' 'MVNAIKGLYIPCDIPMAQFIINMNASYPQSSKFILHVLDNTHIFVRQIWLQRAEHMKSPLNSD' A
#
# COMPACT_ATOMS: atom_id res chain seq x y z
N MET A 1 -8.84 25.69 4.16
CA MET A 1 -8.63 24.62 5.17
C MET A 1 -7.98 23.45 4.44
N VAL A 2 -6.81 22.98 4.89
CA VAL A 2 -6.05 21.91 4.22
C VAL A 2 -6.23 20.62 5.03
N ASN A 3 -6.57 19.52 4.37
CA ASN A 3 -6.63 18.20 5.01
C ASN A 3 -5.35 17.42 4.69
N ALA A 4 -4.46 17.30 5.66
CA ALA A 4 -3.21 16.57 5.51
C ALA A 4 -3.38 15.12 5.99
N ILE A 5 -3.16 14.17 5.08
CA ILE A 5 -3.27 12.74 5.37
C ILE A 5 -1.86 12.16 5.48
N LYS A 6 -1.55 11.53 6.62
CA LYS A 6 -0.29 10.79 6.81
C LYS A 6 -0.35 9.47 6.04
N GLY A 7 0.70 9.17 5.29
CA GLY A 7 0.81 7.97 4.47
C GLY A 7 2.27 7.70 4.10
N LEU A 8 2.47 6.62 3.36
CA LEU A 8 3.77 6.21 2.86
C LEU A 8 3.88 6.56 1.38
N TYR A 9 4.98 7.22 1.03
CA TYR A 9 5.35 7.50 -0.35
C TYR A 9 6.26 6.38 -0.87
N ILE A 10 5.87 5.77 -1.98
CA ILE A 10 6.61 4.67 -2.61
C ILE A 10 7.03 5.10 -4.02
N PRO A 11 8.32 5.43 -4.23
CA PRO A 11 8.89 5.47 -5.57
C PRO A 11 9.18 4.03 -6.04
N CYS A 12 8.72 3.70 -7.24
CA CYS A 12 8.91 2.39 -7.86
C CYS A 12 8.95 2.50 -9.39
N ASP A 13 9.41 1.46 -10.05
CA ASP A 13 9.36 1.33 -11.50
C ASP A 13 7.95 1.02 -12.00
N ILE A 14 7.69 1.29 -13.28
CA ILE A 14 6.37 1.15 -13.90
C ILE A 14 5.73 -0.23 -13.69
N PRO A 15 6.41 -1.38 -13.90
CA PRO A 15 5.78 -2.68 -13.71
C PRO A 15 5.42 -2.94 -12.24
N MET A 16 6.21 -2.43 -11.29
CA MET A 16 5.90 -2.52 -9.87
C MET A 16 4.69 -1.68 -9.49
N ALA A 17 4.56 -0.47 -10.04
CA ALA A 17 3.38 0.37 -9.83
C ALA A 17 2.10 -0.32 -10.30
N GLN A 18 2.14 -0.93 -11.50
CA GLN A 18 1.02 -1.72 -12.04
C GLN A 18 0.68 -2.93 -11.16
N PHE A 19 1.70 -3.65 -10.68
CA PHE A 19 1.50 -4.75 -9.74
C PHE A 19 0.80 -4.30 -8.44
N ILE A 20 1.25 -3.19 -7.84
CA ILE A 20 0.67 -2.64 -6.62
C ILE A 20 -0.79 -2.20 -6.84
N ILE A 21 -1.09 -1.57 -7.98
CA ILE A 21 -2.45 -1.17 -8.35
C ILE A 21 -3.37 -2.39 -8.51
N ASN A 22 -2.90 -3.42 -9.23
CA ASN A 22 -3.64 -4.66 -9.43
C ASN A 22 -3.87 -5.40 -8.10
N MET A 23 -2.86 -5.43 -7.24
CA MET A 23 -2.96 -5.96 -5.88
C MET A 23 -4.01 -5.17 -5.07
N ASN A 24 -4.01 -3.84 -5.11
CA ASN A 24 -5.02 -3.04 -4.41
C ASN A 24 -6.44 -3.27 -4.96
N ALA A 25 -6.58 -3.60 -6.24
CA ALA A 25 -7.87 -3.91 -6.85
C ALA A 25 -8.45 -5.26 -6.38
N SER A 26 -7.61 -6.21 -5.96
CA SER A 26 -8.08 -7.51 -5.45
C SER A 26 -8.63 -7.45 -4.01
N TYR A 27 -8.35 -6.38 -3.27
CA TYR A 27 -8.86 -6.20 -1.91
C TYR A 27 -10.26 -5.56 -1.86
N PRO A 28 -11.10 -5.96 -0.89
CA PRO A 28 -12.37 -5.29 -0.63
C PRO A 28 -12.17 -3.82 -0.23
N GLN A 29 -13.17 -2.98 -0.44
CA GLN A 29 -13.05 -1.52 -0.30
C GLN A 29 -12.56 -1.05 1.07
N SER A 30 -12.90 -1.77 2.14
CA SER A 30 -12.42 -1.52 3.51
C SER A 30 -10.92 -1.79 3.71
N SER A 31 -10.34 -2.60 2.84
CA SER A 31 -8.95 -3.08 2.90
C SER A 31 -8.07 -2.48 1.80
N LYS A 32 -8.62 -1.60 0.96
CA LYS A 32 -7.85 -0.83 -0.01
C LYS A 32 -6.87 0.09 0.70
N PHE A 33 -5.67 0.15 0.14
CA PHE A 33 -4.52 0.75 0.80
C PHE A 33 -3.86 1.85 -0.02
N ILE A 34 -4.08 1.89 -1.33
CA ILE A 34 -3.68 3.05 -2.12
C ILE A 34 -4.59 4.22 -1.79
N LEU A 35 -3.99 5.34 -1.36
CA LEU A 35 -4.68 6.60 -1.16
C LEU A 35 -4.73 7.37 -2.49
N HIS A 36 -3.56 7.53 -3.13
CA HIS A 36 -3.43 8.23 -4.40
C HIS A 36 -2.36 7.57 -5.27
N VAL A 37 -2.65 7.44 -6.56
CA VAL A 37 -1.64 7.21 -7.59
C VAL A 37 -1.21 8.60 -8.07
N LEU A 38 0.04 8.96 -7.84
CA LEU A 38 0.55 10.30 -8.19
C LEU A 38 0.97 10.32 -9.66
N ASP A 39 1.65 9.25 -10.11
CA ASP A 39 1.97 8.97 -11.51
C ASP A 39 2.28 7.46 -11.68
N ASN A 40 2.88 7.09 -12.81
CA ASN A 40 3.20 5.69 -13.14
C ASN A 40 4.38 5.10 -12.36
N THR A 41 5.06 5.91 -11.54
CA THR A 41 6.25 5.55 -10.76
C THR A 41 6.12 5.89 -9.27
N HIS A 42 5.09 6.66 -8.90
CA HIS A 42 4.92 7.20 -7.56
C HIS A 42 3.52 6.89 -7.04
N ILE A 43 3.47 6.14 -5.94
CA ILE A 43 2.24 5.73 -5.29
C ILE A 43 2.26 6.21 -3.84
N PHE A 44 1.12 6.75 -3.38
CA PHE A 44 0.90 7.11 -1.99
C PHE A 44 -0.09 6.15 -1.34
N VAL A 45 0.35 5.47 -0.29
CA VAL A 45 -0.42 4.40 0.38
C VAL A 45 -0.65 4.70 1.85
N ARG A 46 -1.64 4.03 2.44
CA ARG A 46 -1.99 4.17 3.86
C ARG A 46 -0.99 3.41 4.73
N GLN A 47 -0.39 4.10 5.70
CA GLN A 47 0.64 3.54 6.59
C GLN A 47 0.17 2.32 7.41
N ILE A 48 -1.14 2.24 7.72
CA ILE A 48 -1.73 1.11 8.45
C ILE A 48 -1.47 -0.24 7.76
N TRP A 49 -1.20 -0.23 6.45
CA TRP A 49 -0.96 -1.44 5.68
C TRP A 49 0.41 -2.08 5.96
N LEU A 50 1.44 -1.27 6.23
CA LEU A 50 2.76 -1.79 6.63
C LEU A 50 2.68 -2.55 7.96
N GLN A 51 2.01 -1.97 8.96
CA GLN A 51 1.79 -2.62 10.25
C GLN A 51 1.02 -3.93 10.09
N ARG A 52 0.06 -3.98 9.15
CA ARG A 52 -0.72 -5.18 8.86
C ARG A 52 0.10 -6.23 8.13
N ALA A 53 1.01 -5.84 7.23
CA ALA A 53 1.96 -6.75 6.59
C ALA A 53 2.97 -7.33 7.59
N GLU A 54 3.42 -6.55 8.57
CA GLU A 54 4.29 -7.02 9.65
C GLU A 54 3.59 -8.02 10.57
N HIS A 55 2.33 -7.76 10.96
CA HIS A 55 1.55 -8.71 11.76
C HIS A 55 1.21 -10.01 11.01
N MET A 56 1.11 -9.98 9.67
CA MET A 56 0.95 -11.20 8.87
C MET A 56 2.24 -12.03 8.77
N LYS A 57 3.41 -11.45 9.09
CA LYS A 57 4.70 -12.13 9.03
C LYS A 57 4.99 -13.00 10.27
N SER A 58 4.16 -12.94 11.32
CA SER A 58 4.48 -13.49 12.65
C SER A 58 3.91 -14.86 13.06
N PRO A 59 3.44 -15.78 12.16
CA PRO A 59 3.25 -17.17 12.58
C PRO A 59 4.10 -18.20 11.83
N LEU A 60 5.03 -17.79 10.94
CA LEU A 60 5.81 -18.72 10.11
C LEU A 60 7.21 -19.05 10.67
N ASN A 61 7.42 -18.85 11.98
CA ASN A 61 8.64 -19.27 12.66
C ASN A 61 8.28 -19.86 14.04
N SER A 62 7.49 -20.94 14.00
CA SER A 62 7.30 -21.85 15.12
C SER A 62 7.27 -23.26 14.55
N ASP A 63 8.46 -23.75 14.18
CA ASP A 63 8.90 -25.16 14.21
C ASP A 63 10.40 -25.20 13.92
#